data_AF-A0A828ZNR9-F1
#
_entry.id   AF-A0A828ZNR9-F1
#
_cell.length_a   1.000
_cell.length_b   1.000
_cell.length_c   1.000
_cell.angle_alpha   90.00
_cell.angle_beta   90.00
_cell.angle_gamma   90.00
#
_symmetry.space_group_name_H-M   'P 1'
#
loop_
_entity.id
_entity.type
_entity.pdbx_description
1 polymer ?
#
loop_
_entity_poly.entity_id
_entity_poly.type
_entity_poly.pdbx_seq_one_letter_code
_entity_poly.pdbx_strand_id
1 'polypeptide(L)' 'MENEQLFEVGETYAFKSDLFESPIKGKIEKIYENSVMIRVMNCAAEDNDTAHNLHWQLVVRKSSTIEE' A
#
# COMPACT_ATOMS: atom_id res chain seq x y z
N MET A 1 8.42 -20.85 9.03
CA MET A 1 9.45 -19.84 8.74
C MET A 1 8.67 -18.62 8.32
N GLU A 2 8.63 -17.59 9.17
CA GLU A 2 8.04 -16.32 8.78
C GLU A 2 9.02 -15.69 7.79
N ASN A 3 8.61 -15.56 6.53
CA ASN A 3 9.32 -14.72 5.59
C ASN A 3 9.17 -13.29 6.12
N GLU A 4 10.21 -12.79 6.78
CA GLU A 4 10.28 -11.41 7.21
C GLU A 4 10.39 -10.56 5.93
N GLN A 5 9.24 -10.13 5.41
CA GLN A 5 9.19 -9.32 4.20
C GLN A 5 9.88 -7.99 4.51
N LEU A 6 11.11 -7.84 4.01
CA LEU A 6 11.88 -6.63 4.13
C LEU A 6 11.29 -5.59 3.18
N PHE A 7 10.68 -4.56 3.76
CA PHE A 7 10.18 -3.41 3.02
C PHE A 7 11.32 -2.41 2.81
N GLU A 8 11.41 -1.84 1.62
CA GLU A 8 12.39 -0.79 1.28
C GLU A 8 11.69 0.46 0.73
N VAL A 9 12.22 1.64 1.06
CA VAL A 9 11.70 2.90 0.52
C VAL A 9 12.03 2.99 -0.96
N GLY A 10 11.03 3.29 -1.78
CA GLY A 10 11.15 3.33 -3.24
C GLY A 10 10.61 2.09 -3.94
N GLU A 11 10.49 0.96 -3.23
CA GLU A 11 9.92 -0.27 -3.77
C GLU A 11 8.40 -0.20 -3.85
N THR A 12 7.82 -0.95 -4.80
CA THR A 12 6.37 -0.99 -5.05
C THR A 12 5.81 -2.36 -4.71
N TYR A 13 4.77 -2.39 -3.89
CA TYR A 13 4.07 -3.62 -3.50
C TYR A 13 2.56 -3.47 -3.66
N ALA A 14 1.86 -4.60 -3.70
CA ALA A 14 0.41 -4.65 -3.66
C ALA A 14 -0.07 -4.76 -2.21
N PHE A 15 -1.08 -3.97 -1.84
CA PHE A 15 -1.64 -3.94 -0.50
C PHE A 15 -3.16 -4.07 -0.54
N LYS A 16 -3.71 -4.79 0.44
CA LYS A 16 -5.14 -4.70 0.78
C LYS A 16 -5.35 -3.55 1.76
N SER A 17 -6.39 -2.75 1.53
CA SER A 17 -6.82 -1.69 2.44
C SER A 17 -8.33 -1.81 2.69
N ASP A 18 -8.78 -1.46 3.88
CA ASP A 18 -10.23 -1.38 4.18
C ASP A 18 -10.88 -0.14 3.53
N LEU A 19 -10.08 0.80 3.01
CA LEU A 19 -10.56 1.99 2.31
C LEU A 19 -10.77 1.77 0.81
N PHE A 20 -10.27 0.65 0.27
CA PHE A 20 -10.29 0.34 -1.16
C PHE A 20 -11.00 -0.99 -1.34
N GLU A 21 -11.90 -1.09 -2.32
CA GLU A 21 -12.58 -2.36 -2.60
C GLU A 21 -11.62 -3.38 -3.24
N SER A 22 -10.66 -2.88 -4.02
CA SER A 22 -9.64 -3.66 -4.71
C SER A 22 -8.24 -3.46 -4.13
N PRO A 23 -7.32 -4.44 -4.29
CA PRO A 23 -5.91 -4.23 -3.97
C PRO A 23 -5.31 -3.04 -4.70
N ILE A 24 -4.46 -2.29 -4.00
CA ILE A 24 -3.75 -1.14 -4.55
C ILE A 24 -2.26 -1.44 -4.70
N LYS A 25 -1.65 -0.97 -5.79
CA LYS A 25 -0.19 -0.96 -5.93
C LYS A 25 0.34 0.38 -5.43
N GLY A 26 1.23 0.33 -4.46
CA GLY A 26 1.76 1.50 -3.79
C GLY A 26 3.28 1.46 -3.68
N LYS A 27 3.92 2.61 -3.92
CA LYS A 27 5.35 2.81 -3.72
C LYS A 27 5.60 3.25 -2.29
N ILE A 28 6.50 2.59 -1.57
CA ILE A 28 6.83 2.92 -0.19
C ILE A 28 7.57 4.26 -0.13
N GLU A 29 7.01 5.21 0.61
CA GLU A 29 7.64 6.50 0.89
C GLU A 29 8.27 6.55 2.29
N LYS A 30 7.69 5.82 3.25
CA LYS A 30 8.21 5.76 4.63
C LYS A 30 7.86 4.44 5.30
N ILE A 31 8.78 3.93 6.10
CA ILE A 31 8.62 2.69 6.86
C ILE A 31 8.48 3.02 8.34
N TYR A 32 7.50 2.41 8.99
CA TYR A 32 7.30 2.41 10.43
C TYR A 32 7.51 0.99 10.98
N GLU A 33 7.35 0.80 12.29
CA GLU A 33 7.53 -0.50 12.92
C GLU A 33 6.58 -1.57 12.34
N ASN A 34 5.28 -1.28 12.30
CA ASN A 34 4.24 -2.25 11.88
C ASN A 34 3.47 -1.84 10.61
N SER A 35 3.81 -0.69 10.05
CA SER A 35 3.11 -0.10 8.89
C SER A 35 4.10 0.56 7.93
N VAL A 36 3.61 0.85 6.73
CA VAL A 36 4.33 1.62 5.71
C VAL A 36 3.40 2.71 5.16
N MET A 37 3.96 3.88 4.91
CA MET A 37 3.32 4.91 4.11
C MET A 37 3.65 4.64 2.65
N ILE A 38 2.63 4.57 1.82
CA ILE A 38 2.74 4.36 0.39
C ILE A 38 2.15 5.55 -0.36
N ARG A 39 2.73 5.82 -1.53
CA ARG A 39 2.07 6.57 -2.59
C ARG A 39 1.34 5.58 -3.49
N VAL A 40 0.03 5.75 -3.64
CA VAL A 40 -0.80 4.93 -4.54
C VAL A 40 -0.35 5.18 -5.98
N MET A 41 0.15 4.15 -6.65
CA MET A 41 0.62 4.19 -8.04
C MET A 41 -0.44 3.64 -8.99
N ASN A 42 -1.23 2.67 -8.53
CA ASN A 42 -2.32 2.08 -9.30
C ASN A 42 -3.42 1.58 -8.35
N CYS A 43 -4.68 1.81 -8.71
CA CYS A 43 -5.87 1.33 -8.01
C CYS A 43 -6.97 1.04 -9.03
N ALA A 44 -8.04 0.36 -8.62
CA ALA A 44 -9.21 0.19 -9.47
C ALA A 44 -9.83 1.55 -9.83
N ALA A 45 -10.49 1.63 -10.98
CA ALA A 45 -11.10 2.88 -11.46
C ALA A 45 -12.19 3.40 -10.51
N GLU A 46 -12.92 2.49 -9.86
CA GLU A 46 -13.92 2.79 -8.84
C GLU A 46 -13.32 3.43 -7.57
N ASP A 47 -12.06 3.14 -7.27
CA ASP A 47 -11.34 3.66 -6.11
C ASP A 47 -10.58 4.96 -6.39
N ASN A 48 -10.66 5.52 -7.62
CA ASN A 48 -9.86 6.68 -8.02
C ASN A 48 -10.20 7.92 -7.18
N ASP A 49 -11.50 8.17 -6.94
CA ASP A 49 -11.94 9.28 -6.11
C ASP A 49 -11.42 9.14 -4.67
N THR A 50 -11.40 7.92 -4.12
CA THR A 50 -10.82 7.62 -2.81
C THR A 50 -9.32 7.93 -2.80
N ALA A 51 -8.56 7.45 -3.79
CA ALA A 51 -7.13 7.74 -3.91
C ALA A 51 -6.87 9.25 -4.03
N HIS A 52 -7.66 9.96 -4.82
CA HIS A 52 -7.57 11.40 -5.01
C HIS A 52 -7.83 12.17 -3.71
N ASN A 53 -8.89 11.83 -2.98
CA ASN A 53 -9.26 12.45 -1.71
C ASN A 53 -8.20 12.22 -0.61
N LEU A 54 -7.44 11.13 -0.71
CA LEU A 54 -6.31 10.83 0.17
C LEU A 54 -4.99 11.45 -0.30
N HIS A 55 -5.01 12.32 -1.31
CA HIS A 55 -3.83 12.88 -1.95
C HIS A 55 -2.82 11.82 -2.43
N TRP A 56 -3.34 10.66 -2.86
CA TRP A 56 -2.58 9.50 -3.31
C TRP A 56 -1.63 8.94 -2.25
N GLN A 57 -1.85 9.21 -0.97
CA GLN A 57 -1.02 8.72 0.12
C GLN A 57 -1.84 7.93 1.13
N LEU A 58 -1.32 6.77 1.52
CA LEU A 58 -2.00 5.89 2.45
C LEU A 58 -1.00 5.21 3.40
N VAL A 59 -1.39 5.03 4.66
CA VAL A 59 -0.65 4.18 5.60
C VAL A 59 -1.34 2.82 5.66
N VAL A 60 -0.59 1.77 5.34
CA VAL A 60 -1.07 0.37 5.33
C VAL A 60 -0.23 -0.48 6.28
N ARG A 61 -0.82 -1.56 6.81
CA ARG A 61 -0.07 -2.50 7.65
C ARG A 61 0.87 -3.31 6.77
N LYS A 62 2.07 -3.61 7.29
CA LYS A 62 3.03 -4.50 6.61
C LYS A 62 2.43 -5.88 6.31
N SER A 63 1.61 -6.38 7.22
CA SER A 63 0.89 -7.66 7.09
C SER A 63 -0.24 -7.65 6.04
N SER A 64 -0.59 -6.49 5.47
CA SER A 64 -1.61 -6.35 4.43
C SER A 64 -1.03 -6.46 3.02
N THR A 65 0.27 -6.68 2.91
CA THR A 65 0.94 -6.91 1.62
C THR A 65 0.45 -8.22 1.03
N ILE A 66 0.22 -8.21 -0.27
CA ILE A 66 -0.18 -9.39 -1.04
C ILE A 66 1.09 -9.88 -1.76
N GLU A 67 1.51 -11.11 -1.47
CA GLU A 67 2.49 -11.80 -2.31
C GLU A 67 1.78 -12.20 -3.63
N GLU A 68 2.32 -11.76 -4.78
CA GLU A 68 1.86 -12.23 -6.10
C GLU A 68 2.19 -13.72 -6.31
#